data_AF-A0A952GBI3-F1
#
_entry.id   AF-A0A952GBI3-F1
#
_cell.length_a   1.000
_cell.length_b   1.000
_cell.length_c   1.000
_cell.angle_alpha   90.00
_cell.angle_beta   90.00
_cell.angle_gamma   90.00
#
_symmetry.space_group_name_H-M   'P 1'
#
loop_
_entity.id
_entity.type
_entity.pdbx_description
1 polymer ?
#
loop_
_entity_poly.entity_id
_entity_poly.type
_entity_poly.pdbx_seq_one_letter_code
_entity_poly.pdbx_strand_id
1 'polypeptide(L)'
;MFKAKLAAAAEKQTTIVVLGDSIAHGAHGNAQNFTYYFTAALQAKYGVGSDVTSKNFLDARSLVSDACFQLGTWTPVLHYGLTEETFGAAATSSSTSSSMNCGFRGDTIRVIAYTSSASKAGSVRIDKQARTAQLCFQSSNRPLACMNEYHVSGPDVAHELEVTPGQDGDLNFMSEWATIGNTGVALLNAAIPQTTSQLVGDPSHHDWLKLVPNIGLVIYEYGQNDIDYPSSRYAANVESVFADLKQAGVPVLVLAAEWGKQTCGTNSCRDKLDWILKQKALKYGYPFLNIHSRWGSFEEGNAKGFFLDSIHPSEAGDRDITQFLITSIFPHGIGN
;
A
#
# COMPACT_ATOMS: atom_id res chain seq x y z
N MET A 1 6.23 -7.11 -19.40
CA MET A 1 5.72 -5.73 -19.21
C MET A 1 6.39 -5.03 -18.03
N PHE A 2 6.30 -5.54 -16.79
CA PHE A 2 6.93 -4.91 -15.62
C PHE A 2 8.44 -4.67 -15.76
N LYS A 3 9.23 -5.67 -16.20
CA LYS A 3 10.68 -5.51 -16.45
C LYS A 3 11.02 -4.38 -17.43
N ALA A 4 10.18 -4.15 -18.43
CA ALA A 4 10.36 -3.05 -19.38
C ALA A 4 10.06 -1.68 -18.74
N LYS A 5 9.02 -1.60 -17.88
CA LYS A 5 8.73 -0.40 -17.09
C LYS A 5 9.86 -0.08 -16.10
N LEU A 6 10.40 -1.10 -15.42
CA LEU A 6 11.57 -0.93 -14.55
C LEU A 6 12.83 -0.49 -15.31
N ALA A 7 13.07 -1.02 -16.52
CA ALA A 7 14.18 -0.56 -17.35
C ALA A 7 14.02 0.92 -17.76
N ALA A 8 12.77 1.35 -18.00
CA ALA A 8 12.43 2.75 -18.26
C ALA A 8 12.36 3.61 -16.98
N ALA A 9 12.57 3.04 -15.79
CA ALA A 9 12.50 3.79 -14.53
C ALA A 9 13.47 4.97 -14.51
N ALA A 10 14.65 4.83 -15.13
CA ALA A 10 15.63 5.91 -15.27
C ALA A 10 15.12 7.13 -16.04
N GLU A 11 14.09 6.96 -16.90
CA GLU A 11 13.52 8.02 -17.74
C GLU A 11 12.13 8.46 -17.26
N LYS A 12 11.41 7.58 -16.57
CA LYS A 12 10.06 7.82 -16.09
C LYS A 12 9.76 6.99 -14.85
N GLN A 13 9.22 7.61 -13.82
CA GLN A 13 8.85 6.92 -12.60
C GLN A 13 7.95 5.70 -12.86
N THR A 14 8.29 4.59 -12.20
CA THR A 14 7.45 3.39 -12.10
C THR A 14 6.97 3.20 -10.66
N THR A 15 5.65 3.05 -10.50
CA THR A 15 5.04 2.86 -9.17
C THR A 15 4.75 1.38 -8.92
N ILE A 16 5.12 0.88 -7.75
CA ILE A 16 4.74 -0.43 -7.24
C ILE A 16 3.69 -0.20 -6.17
N VAL A 17 2.57 -0.91 -6.24
CA VAL A 17 1.55 -0.86 -5.20
C VAL A 17 1.56 -2.19 -4.44
N VAL A 18 1.48 -2.16 -3.12
CA VAL A 18 1.30 -3.36 -2.29
C VAL A 18 -0.10 -3.32 -1.69
N LEU A 19 -0.96 -4.27 -2.07
CA LEU A 19 -2.25 -4.50 -1.44
C LEU A 19 -2.07 -5.65 -0.46
N GLY A 20 -2.33 -5.43 0.83
CA GLY A 20 -2.25 -6.54 1.77
C GLY A 20 -2.75 -6.28 3.18
N ASP A 21 -2.39 -7.17 4.11
CA ASP A 21 -2.88 -7.10 5.49
C ASP A 21 -1.81 -6.66 6.51
N SER A 22 -1.81 -7.22 7.73
CA SER A 22 -0.82 -6.86 8.75
C SER A 22 0.60 -7.28 8.38
N ILE A 23 0.76 -8.30 7.54
CA ILE A 23 2.08 -8.77 7.08
C ILE A 23 2.70 -7.74 6.13
N ALA A 24 2.00 -7.33 5.07
CA ALA A 24 2.43 -6.23 4.21
C ALA A 24 2.50 -4.87 4.90
N HIS A 25 1.62 -4.59 5.87
CA HIS A 25 1.65 -3.32 6.59
C HIS A 25 2.85 -3.22 7.55
N GLY A 26 3.27 -4.32 8.17
CA GLY A 26 4.27 -4.32 9.25
C GLY A 26 3.69 -3.83 10.58
N ALA A 27 2.48 -4.27 10.95
CA ALA A 27 1.69 -3.75 12.08
C ALA A 27 2.30 -3.94 13.50
N HIS A 28 3.53 -4.45 13.62
CA HIS A 28 4.19 -4.80 14.89
C HIS A 28 5.11 -3.70 15.41
N GLY A 29 5.00 -2.48 14.86
CA GLY A 29 5.81 -1.34 15.29
C GLY A 29 7.26 -1.35 14.76
N ASN A 30 7.62 -2.30 13.91
CA ASN A 30 8.88 -2.25 13.17
C ASN A 30 8.71 -1.34 11.96
N ALA A 31 9.41 -0.21 11.94
CA ALA A 31 9.49 0.67 10.77
C ALA A 31 10.06 -0.01 9.52
N GLN A 32 10.75 -1.13 9.71
CA GLN A 32 11.45 -1.87 8.67
C GLN A 32 10.76 -3.22 8.44
N ASN A 33 9.79 -3.25 7.53
CA ASN A 33 9.09 -4.45 7.07
C ASN A 33 9.57 -4.88 5.66
N PHE A 34 9.03 -5.95 5.07
CA PHE A 34 9.50 -6.39 3.75
C PHE A 34 9.27 -5.34 2.64
N THR A 35 8.23 -4.50 2.73
CA THR A 35 7.98 -3.44 1.75
C THR A 35 9.06 -2.35 1.82
N TYR A 36 9.54 -2.02 3.03
CA TYR A 36 10.67 -1.12 3.25
C TYR A 36 11.94 -1.67 2.57
N TYR A 37 12.34 -2.90 2.92
CA TYR A 37 13.56 -3.50 2.37
C TYR A 37 13.48 -3.71 0.86
N PHE A 38 12.30 -4.07 0.34
CA PHE A 38 12.07 -4.25 -1.09
C PHE A 38 12.20 -2.93 -1.86
N THR A 39 11.65 -1.85 -1.31
CA THR A 39 11.79 -0.50 -1.87
C THR A 39 13.24 -0.06 -1.89
N ALA A 40 13.95 -0.20 -0.77
CA ALA A 40 15.36 0.17 -0.66
C ALA A 40 16.23 -0.58 -1.68
N ALA A 41 16.00 -1.89 -1.86
CA ALA A 41 16.72 -2.70 -2.83
C ALA A 41 16.46 -2.25 -4.29
N LEU A 42 15.23 -1.85 -4.62
CA LEU A 42 14.89 -1.35 -5.96
C LEU A 42 15.47 0.04 -6.22
N GLN A 43 15.37 0.95 -5.26
CA GLN A 43 15.90 2.31 -5.36
C GLN A 43 17.42 2.32 -5.49
N ALA A 44 18.12 1.43 -4.77
CA ALA A 44 19.57 1.28 -4.88
C ALA A 44 20.02 0.96 -6.33
N LYS A 45 19.17 0.33 -7.14
CA LYS A 45 19.49 -0.03 -8.53
C LYS A 45 18.93 0.93 -9.57
N TYR A 46 17.66 1.28 -9.43
CA TYR A 46 16.90 2.01 -10.45
C TYR A 46 16.82 3.51 -10.16
N GLY A 47 17.52 3.96 -9.12
CA GLY A 47 17.45 5.33 -8.62
C GLY A 47 16.24 5.54 -7.71
N VAL A 48 16.39 6.52 -6.83
CA VAL A 48 15.29 6.99 -5.96
C VAL A 48 14.31 7.77 -6.83
N GLY A 49 13.09 7.24 -7.02
CA GLY A 49 12.02 7.99 -7.69
C GLY A 49 11.01 8.64 -6.77
N SER A 50 11.14 8.35 -5.49
CA SER A 50 10.42 8.95 -4.38
C SER A 50 11.07 8.39 -3.12
N ASP A 51 11.46 9.20 -2.14
CA ASP A 51 11.90 8.67 -0.84
C ASP A 51 10.66 8.21 -0.07
N VAL A 52 10.19 6.99 -0.33
CA VAL A 52 8.85 6.60 0.11
C VAL A 52 8.87 5.17 0.62
N THR A 53 9.05 5.04 1.93
CA THR A 53 8.02 4.37 2.71
C THR A 53 6.77 5.22 2.62
N SER A 54 5.80 4.83 1.80
CA SER A 54 4.46 5.41 1.94
C SER A 54 3.99 4.87 3.28
N LYS A 55 4.00 5.72 4.30
CA LYS A 55 3.48 5.33 5.60
C LYS A 55 2.00 5.10 5.41
N ASN A 56 1.59 3.90 5.82
CA ASN A 56 0.33 3.30 5.44
C ASN A 56 -0.88 4.21 5.69
N PHE A 57 -1.98 3.83 5.04
CA PHE A 57 -3.37 4.24 5.23
C PHE A 57 -3.85 4.41 6.69
N LEU A 58 -3.04 4.06 7.70
CA LEU A 58 -3.43 3.98 9.10
C LEU A 58 -2.36 4.40 10.12
N ASP A 59 -1.10 4.57 9.74
CA ASP A 59 -0.04 4.81 10.72
C ASP A 59 0.27 6.31 10.88
N ALA A 60 -0.76 7.03 11.35
CA ALA A 60 -0.67 8.41 11.81
C ALA A 60 0.10 8.56 13.15
N ARG A 61 0.87 7.53 13.54
CA ARG A 61 1.67 7.53 14.77
C ARG A 61 3.12 7.27 14.42
N SER A 62 3.83 8.35 14.07
CA SER A 62 5.26 8.50 14.38
C SER A 62 6.13 7.31 13.97
N LEU A 63 6.46 7.19 12.68
CA LEU A 63 7.70 6.55 12.28
C LEU A 63 8.41 7.49 11.31
N VAL A 64 9.72 7.64 11.47
CA VAL A 64 10.59 8.50 10.67
C VAL A 64 10.76 7.87 9.28
N SER A 65 10.47 8.62 8.23
CA SER A 65 11.02 8.37 6.91
C SER A 65 11.79 9.62 6.56
N ASP A 66 12.93 9.49 5.91
CA ASP A 66 13.85 10.61 5.72
C ASP A 66 13.23 11.77 4.91
N ALA A 67 12.11 11.56 4.20
CA ALA A 67 11.45 12.59 3.39
C ALA A 67 10.09 13.11 3.86
N CYS A 68 9.40 12.46 4.80
CA CYS A 68 8.08 12.93 5.28
C CYS A 68 7.90 12.75 6.79
N PHE A 69 7.61 13.81 7.54
CA PHE A 69 7.35 13.75 8.98
C PHE A 69 6.05 14.45 9.35
N GLN A 70 5.20 13.76 10.10
CA GLN A 70 3.89 14.27 10.49
C GLN A 70 3.98 15.20 11.70
N LEU A 71 3.28 16.34 11.61
CA LEU A 71 3.12 17.33 12.67
C LEU A 71 1.62 17.54 12.94
N GLY A 72 1.14 17.17 14.13
CA GLY A 72 -0.25 17.42 14.56
C GLY A 72 -1.06 16.17 14.88
N THR A 73 -2.35 16.36 15.15
CA THR A 73 -3.29 15.32 15.63
C THR A 73 -4.09 14.72 14.49
N TRP A 74 -3.49 13.80 13.75
CA TRP A 74 -4.24 12.93 12.85
C TRP A 74 -4.88 11.79 13.66
N THR A 75 -6.17 11.55 13.47
CA THR A 75 -6.82 10.36 14.03
C THR A 75 -6.94 9.34 12.90
N PRO A 76 -6.18 8.23 12.93
CA PRO A 76 -6.39 7.19 11.95
C PRO A 76 -7.81 6.64 12.15
N VAL A 77 -8.59 6.59 11.07
CA VAL A 77 -9.96 6.07 11.12
C VAL A 77 -10.05 4.87 10.20
N LEU A 78 -10.46 3.75 10.78
CA LEU A 78 -10.97 2.62 10.03
C LEU A 78 -12.49 2.75 9.98
N HIS A 79 -13.04 3.25 8.88
CA HIS A 79 -14.48 3.23 8.67
C HIS A 79 -14.90 1.84 8.19
N TYR A 80 -15.29 0.98 9.13
CA TYR A 80 -16.00 -0.27 8.84
C TYR A 80 -17.51 -0.04 8.95
N GLY A 81 -18.21 0.07 7.81
CA GLY A 81 -19.65 0.29 7.79
C GLY A 81 -20.28 -0.16 6.47
N LEU A 82 -21.30 -1.02 6.58
CA LEU A 82 -21.99 -1.78 5.53
C LEU A 82 -22.61 -0.98 4.35
N THR A 83 -22.32 0.31 4.19
CA THR A 83 -22.84 1.14 3.11
C THR A 83 -21.88 2.20 2.57
N GLU A 84 -20.78 2.54 3.27
CA GLU A 84 -19.79 3.53 2.83
C GLU A 84 -18.40 3.13 3.35
N GLU A 85 -17.75 2.19 2.67
CA GLU A 85 -16.44 1.66 3.06
C GLU A 85 -15.36 2.43 2.31
N THR A 86 -14.44 3.04 3.05
CA THR A 86 -13.39 3.85 2.47
C THR A 86 -12.09 3.81 3.27
N PHE A 87 -10.97 4.07 2.58
CA PHE A 87 -9.61 3.71 2.99
C PHE A 87 -8.73 4.94 3.26
N GLY A 88 -8.25 5.17 4.48
CA GLY A 88 -7.23 6.20 4.74
C GLY A 88 -7.12 6.70 6.19
N ALA A 89 -6.21 7.64 6.43
CA ALA A 89 -6.16 8.42 7.66
C ALA A 89 -7.10 9.63 7.50
N ALA A 90 -8.04 9.84 8.43
CA ALA A 90 -8.97 10.97 8.34
C ALA A 90 -8.53 12.12 9.23
N ALA A 91 -8.58 13.35 8.72
CA ALA A 91 -8.57 14.53 9.59
C ALA A 91 -10.01 14.72 10.10
N THR A 92 -10.33 14.09 11.23
CA THR A 92 -11.72 13.89 11.69
C THR A 92 -12.38 15.11 12.34
N SER A 93 -11.68 16.23 12.50
CA SER A 93 -12.22 17.39 13.21
C SER A 93 -12.10 18.67 12.39
N SER A 94 -13.23 19.35 12.19
CA SER A 94 -13.39 20.59 11.41
C SER A 94 -12.64 21.81 11.97
N SER A 95 -11.87 21.64 13.05
CA SER A 95 -11.11 22.70 13.73
C SER A 95 -9.60 22.42 13.83
N THR A 96 -9.11 21.26 13.39
CA THR A 96 -7.68 20.93 13.43
C THR A 96 -7.13 20.75 12.02
N SER A 97 -6.35 21.72 11.54
CA SER A 97 -5.45 21.44 10.44
C SER A 97 -4.36 20.48 10.92
N SER A 98 -4.00 19.55 10.06
CA SER A 98 -2.89 18.65 10.34
C SER A 98 -1.82 18.89 9.29
N SER A 99 -0.56 18.98 9.71
CA SER A 99 0.54 19.25 8.80
C SER A 99 1.52 18.09 8.70
N MET A 100 2.22 18.00 7.59
CA MET A 100 3.27 17.02 7.34
C MET A 100 4.39 17.73 6.60
N ASN A 101 5.63 17.61 7.05
CA ASN A 101 6.78 18.12 6.31
C ASN A 101 7.19 17.07 5.29
N CYS A 102 7.02 17.34 4.00
CA CYS A 102 7.20 16.42 2.89
C CYS A 102 7.88 17.08 1.69
N GLY A 103 8.72 16.30 1.00
CA GLY A 103 9.30 16.65 -0.30
C GLY A 103 10.37 17.74 -0.25
N PHE A 104 11.20 17.76 -1.27
CA PHE A 104 12.31 18.68 -1.47
C PHE A 104 12.13 19.48 -2.76
N ARG A 105 13.05 20.41 -3.05
CA ARG A 105 12.98 21.23 -4.26
C ARG A 105 12.98 20.36 -5.51
N GLY A 106 11.99 20.56 -6.38
CA GLY A 106 11.85 19.81 -7.63
C GLY A 106 11.01 18.54 -7.50
N ASP A 107 10.53 18.23 -6.30
CA ASP A 107 9.64 17.11 -6.08
C ASP A 107 8.23 17.38 -6.62
N THR A 108 7.51 16.30 -6.89
CA THR A 108 6.06 16.33 -7.06
C THR A 108 5.40 15.58 -5.91
N ILE A 109 4.70 16.31 -5.04
CA ILE A 109 3.89 15.73 -3.97
C ILE A 109 2.55 15.35 -4.59
N ARG A 110 2.16 14.09 -4.45
CA ARG A 110 0.86 13.59 -4.88
C ARG A 110 0.07 13.22 -3.65
N VAL A 111 -1.17 13.70 -3.59
CA VAL A 111 -2.10 13.43 -2.49
C VAL A 111 -3.35 12.79 -3.06
N ILE A 112 -3.64 11.56 -2.65
CA ILE A 112 -4.92 10.92 -2.90
C ILE A 112 -5.81 11.16 -1.69
N ALA A 113 -6.94 11.84 -1.91
CA ALA A 113 -7.94 12.09 -0.88
C ALA A 113 -9.35 11.84 -1.42
N TYR A 114 -10.29 11.57 -0.53
CA TYR A 114 -11.70 11.48 -0.84
C TYR A 114 -12.53 12.12 0.28
N THR A 115 -13.78 12.41 -0.07
CA THR A 115 -14.79 12.96 0.84
C THR A 115 -16.11 12.26 0.60
N SER A 116 -16.91 12.06 1.63
CA SER A 116 -18.24 11.43 1.55
C SER A 116 -19.31 12.33 0.90
N SER A 117 -19.11 13.65 0.80
CA SER A 117 -20.10 14.57 0.22
C SER A 117 -19.52 15.83 -0.43
N ALA A 118 -20.14 16.24 -1.56
CA ALA A 118 -19.88 17.46 -2.34
C ALA A 118 -19.92 18.76 -1.53
N SER A 119 -20.82 18.82 -0.55
CA SER A 119 -20.99 20.00 0.30
C SER A 119 -19.94 20.12 1.41
N LYS A 120 -18.98 19.20 1.49
CA LYS A 120 -18.04 19.04 2.62
C LYS A 120 -16.57 19.05 2.19
N ALA A 121 -16.25 19.65 1.05
CA ALA A 121 -14.89 19.72 0.52
C ALA A 121 -13.91 20.33 1.54
N GLY A 122 -12.80 19.63 1.82
CA GLY A 122 -11.65 20.16 2.53
C GLY A 122 -10.66 20.89 1.60
N SER A 123 -9.51 21.27 2.14
CA SER A 123 -8.41 21.87 1.37
C SER A 123 -7.07 21.25 1.76
N VAL A 124 -6.12 21.27 0.83
CA VAL A 124 -4.73 20.85 1.06
C VAL A 124 -3.83 22.01 0.63
N ARG A 125 -2.94 22.47 1.50
CA ARG A 125 -2.00 23.58 1.25
C ARG A 125 -0.57 23.08 1.36
N ILE A 126 0.36 23.73 0.66
CA ILE A 126 1.80 23.49 0.80
C ILE A 126 2.47 24.82 1.15
N ASP A 127 3.31 24.83 2.19
CA ASP A 127 4.02 26.00 2.71
C ASP A 127 3.13 27.21 2.95
N LYS A 128 1.91 26.98 3.43
CA LYS A 128 0.90 28.03 3.65
C LYS A 128 0.47 28.76 2.37
N GLN A 129 0.94 28.34 1.19
CA GLN A 129 0.39 28.76 -0.08
C GLN A 129 -0.91 27.99 -0.30
N ALA A 130 -2.03 28.69 -0.14
CA ALA A 130 -3.34 28.11 -0.38
C ALA A 130 -3.47 27.73 -1.86
N ARG A 131 -3.54 26.42 -2.12
CA ARG A 131 -4.14 25.89 -3.34
C ARG A 131 -5.42 25.19 -2.94
N THR A 132 -6.51 25.49 -3.61
CA THR A 132 -7.74 24.72 -3.41
C THR A 132 -7.57 23.40 -4.14
N ALA A 133 -7.34 22.33 -3.40
CA ALA A 133 -7.45 20.98 -3.94
C ALA A 133 -8.84 20.83 -4.58
N GLN A 134 -8.91 20.46 -5.85
CA GLN A 134 -10.18 20.06 -6.44
C GLN A 134 -10.48 18.65 -5.95
N LEU A 135 -11.24 18.56 -4.86
CA LEU A 135 -11.85 17.31 -4.45
C LEU A 135 -12.99 17.05 -5.43
N CYS A 136 -12.87 16.00 -6.21
CA CYS A 136 -13.87 15.65 -7.22
C CYS A 136 -15.00 14.82 -6.61
N PHE A 137 -16.19 15.01 -7.17
CA PHE A 137 -17.43 14.41 -6.72
C PHE A 137 -18.10 13.71 -7.90
N GLN A 138 -18.66 12.52 -7.67
CA GLN A 138 -19.68 11.95 -8.55
C GLN A 138 -21.04 12.02 -7.87
N SER A 139 -22.09 12.29 -8.65
CA SER A 139 -23.48 12.43 -8.21
C SER A 139 -24.13 11.13 -7.72
N SER A 140 -23.36 10.06 -7.54
CA SER A 140 -23.84 8.70 -7.32
C SER A 140 -23.35 8.12 -6.00
N ASN A 141 -23.70 8.71 -4.85
CA ASN A 141 -23.50 8.18 -3.47
C ASN A 141 -22.20 7.37 -3.21
N ARG A 142 -21.10 7.70 -3.90
CA ARG A 142 -19.84 7.00 -3.82
C ARG A 142 -18.76 8.06 -3.64
N PRO A 143 -17.95 7.98 -2.59
CA PRO A 143 -16.80 8.86 -2.43
C PRO A 143 -15.86 8.64 -3.62
N LEU A 144 -15.60 9.69 -4.39
CA LEU A 144 -14.61 9.65 -5.46
C LEU A 144 -13.25 9.97 -4.84
N ALA A 145 -12.29 9.07 -4.99
CA ALA A 145 -10.90 9.39 -4.74
C ALA A 145 -10.41 10.36 -5.83
N CYS A 146 -9.62 11.36 -5.42
CA CYS A 146 -8.98 12.30 -6.33
C CYS A 146 -7.51 12.44 -5.97
N MET A 147 -6.68 12.44 -7.01
CA MET A 147 -5.27 12.75 -6.87
C MET A 147 -5.06 14.22 -7.17
N ASN A 148 -4.49 14.93 -6.21
CA ASN A 148 -3.96 16.27 -6.40
C ASN A 148 -2.44 16.17 -6.54
N GLU A 149 -1.89 16.77 -7.60
CA GLU A 149 -0.44 16.86 -7.80
C GLU A 149 0.05 18.27 -7.50
N TYR A 150 1.15 18.35 -6.76
CA TYR A 150 1.76 19.61 -6.37
C TYR A 150 3.25 19.58 -6.69
N HIS A 151 3.67 20.48 -7.58
CA HIS A 151 5.08 20.68 -7.86
C HIS A 151 5.69 21.61 -6.82
N VAL A 152 6.69 21.10 -6.12
CA VAL A 152 7.39 21.81 -5.06
C VAL A 152 8.40 22.78 -5.69
N SER A 153 8.06 24.06 -5.67
CA SER A 153 8.95 25.14 -6.08
C SER A 153 9.44 25.88 -4.84
N GLY A 154 10.74 25.86 -4.57
CA GLY A 154 11.26 26.53 -3.38
C GLY A 154 12.71 26.18 -3.06
N PRO A 155 13.21 26.55 -1.86
CA PRO A 155 14.51 26.10 -1.36
C PRO A 155 14.51 24.58 -1.13
N ASP A 156 15.71 23.99 -1.07
CA ASP A 156 15.89 22.54 -0.86
C ASP A 156 15.74 22.17 0.63
N VAL A 157 14.49 22.25 1.12
CA VAL A 157 14.10 21.96 2.50
C VAL A 157 12.79 21.18 2.48
N ALA A 158 12.45 20.49 3.57
CA ALA A 158 11.16 19.81 3.67
C ALA A 158 10.00 20.83 3.64
N HIS A 159 8.97 20.57 2.83
CA HIS A 159 7.85 21.49 2.63
C HIS A 159 6.62 21.09 3.45
N GLU A 160 5.92 22.06 4.04
CA GLU A 160 4.80 21.75 4.95
C GLU A 160 3.50 21.54 4.16
N LEU A 161 3.02 20.30 4.05
CA LEU A 161 1.69 19.93 3.58
C LEU A 161 0.67 20.08 4.72
N GLU A 162 -0.21 21.07 4.65
CA GLU A 162 -1.33 21.27 5.58
C GLU A 162 -2.63 20.73 4.97
N VAL A 163 -3.28 19.79 5.64
CA VAL A 163 -4.59 19.25 5.26
C VAL A 163 -5.65 19.79 6.21
N THR A 164 -6.66 20.46 5.66
CA THR A 164 -7.79 21.03 6.40
C THR A 164 -9.08 20.33 5.96
N PRO A 165 -9.77 19.59 6.84
CA PRO A 165 -11.05 18.98 6.50
C PRO A 165 -12.14 20.05 6.31
N GLY A 166 -13.23 19.69 5.62
CA GLY A 166 -14.41 20.54 5.48
C GLY A 166 -15.20 20.68 6.80
N GLN A 167 -16.33 21.40 6.77
CA GLN A 167 -17.11 21.79 7.96
C GLN A 167 -17.54 20.63 8.90
N ASP A 168 -17.54 19.39 8.42
CA ASP A 168 -17.93 18.21 9.21
C ASP A 168 -16.81 17.18 9.45
N GLY A 169 -15.55 17.47 9.09
CA GLY A 169 -14.45 16.51 9.33
C GLY A 169 -14.32 15.39 8.27
N ASP A 170 -15.08 15.45 7.18
CA ASP A 170 -15.20 14.36 6.18
C ASP A 170 -14.09 14.37 5.11
N LEU A 171 -12.86 14.77 5.43
CA LEU A 171 -11.72 14.59 4.53
C LEU A 171 -10.89 13.39 4.98
N ASN A 172 -10.90 12.37 4.13
CA ASN A 172 -10.13 11.17 4.33
C ASN A 172 -8.95 11.19 3.37
N PHE A 173 -7.75 11.08 3.95
CA PHE A 173 -6.49 11.11 3.25
C PHE A 173 -6.03 9.67 3.02
N MET A 174 -6.01 9.23 1.77
CA MET A 174 -5.66 7.84 1.42
C MET A 174 -4.16 7.64 1.45
N SER A 175 -3.41 8.56 0.82
CA SER A 175 -1.98 8.45 0.68
C SER A 175 -1.35 9.76 0.22
N GLU A 176 -0.09 9.96 0.62
CA GLU A 176 0.84 10.86 -0.05
C GLU A 176 2.08 10.13 -0.51
N TRP A 177 2.67 10.66 -1.58
CA TRP A 177 4.07 10.38 -1.87
C TRP A 177 4.71 11.56 -2.61
N ALA A 178 5.96 11.87 -2.25
CA ALA A 178 6.77 12.89 -2.90
C ALA A 178 7.74 12.23 -3.86
N THR A 179 7.71 12.61 -5.14
CA THR A 179 8.58 12.02 -6.15
C THR A 179 9.76 12.91 -6.43
N ILE A 180 10.96 12.39 -6.18
CA ILE A 180 12.22 13.07 -6.51
C ILE A 180 12.45 12.93 -8.03
N GLY A 181 12.37 14.04 -8.76
CA GLY A 181 12.82 14.10 -10.17
C GLY A 181 11.98 13.37 -11.23
N ASN A 182 10.74 12.92 -10.97
CA ASN A 182 9.86 12.21 -11.92
C ASN A 182 10.44 10.92 -12.56
N THR A 183 11.56 10.41 -12.06
CA THR A 183 12.28 9.22 -12.56
C THR A 183 12.57 8.29 -11.39
N GLY A 184 12.61 6.97 -11.57
CA GLY A 184 13.00 5.99 -10.55
C GLY A 184 11.85 5.08 -10.14
N VAL A 185 11.97 4.43 -8.98
CA VAL A 185 10.92 3.56 -8.44
C VAL A 185 10.26 4.20 -7.22
N ALA A 186 8.92 4.18 -7.22
CA ALA A 186 8.09 4.48 -6.06
C ALA A 186 7.41 3.22 -5.56
N LEU A 187 7.21 3.12 -4.24
CA LEU A 187 6.38 2.10 -3.62
C LEU A 187 5.24 2.76 -2.85
N LEU A 188 4.03 2.28 -3.10
CA LEU A 188 2.82 2.63 -2.40
C LEU A 188 2.29 1.40 -1.66
N ASN A 189 2.60 1.31 -0.38
CA ASN A 189 2.04 0.35 0.54
C ASN A 189 0.62 0.75 0.93
N ALA A 190 -0.33 0.00 0.40
CA ALA A 190 -1.75 0.10 0.67
C ALA A 190 -2.26 -1.07 1.52
N ALA A 191 -1.37 -1.69 2.28
CA ALA A 191 -1.73 -2.73 3.21
C ALA A 191 -2.41 -2.18 4.45
N ILE A 192 -3.31 -2.98 5.04
CA ILE A 192 -4.19 -2.57 6.13
C ILE A 192 -4.22 -3.69 7.18
N PRO A 193 -3.76 -3.45 8.42
CA PRO A 193 -3.68 -4.50 9.43
C PRO A 193 -5.03 -5.12 9.71
N GLN A 194 -5.04 -6.44 9.95
CA GLN A 194 -6.22 -7.21 10.35
C GLN A 194 -7.33 -7.28 9.27
N THR A 195 -7.08 -6.77 8.07
CA THR A 195 -8.06 -6.82 6.99
C THR A 195 -8.03 -8.14 6.24
N THR A 196 -9.15 -8.45 5.61
CA THR A 196 -9.38 -9.68 4.86
C THR A 196 -9.62 -9.35 3.39
N SER A 197 -9.58 -10.36 2.53
CA SER A 197 -9.97 -10.24 1.13
C SER A 197 -11.36 -9.64 0.91
N GLN A 198 -12.28 -9.68 1.90
CA GLN A 198 -13.60 -9.06 1.78
C GLN A 198 -13.48 -7.56 1.57
N LEU A 199 -12.57 -6.92 2.31
CA LEU A 199 -12.40 -5.49 2.23
C LEU A 199 -11.90 -5.09 0.83
N VAL A 200 -11.09 -5.89 0.17
CA VAL A 200 -10.59 -5.59 -1.19
C VAL A 200 -11.43 -6.23 -2.31
N GLY A 201 -12.40 -7.09 -1.97
CA GLY A 201 -13.16 -7.88 -2.95
C GLY A 201 -14.13 -7.06 -3.79
N ASP A 202 -14.54 -5.87 -3.35
CA ASP A 202 -15.36 -4.95 -4.14
C ASP A 202 -14.48 -4.12 -5.10
N PRO A 203 -14.70 -4.17 -6.42
CA PRO A 203 -13.91 -3.38 -7.38
C PRO A 203 -13.88 -1.88 -7.10
N SER A 204 -14.93 -1.32 -6.49
CA SER A 204 -14.96 0.11 -6.14
C SER A 204 -13.89 0.50 -5.11
N HIS A 205 -13.39 -0.46 -4.34
CA HIS A 205 -12.32 -0.26 -3.37
C HIS A 205 -10.94 -0.14 -4.01
N HIS A 206 -10.83 -0.41 -5.32
CA HIS A 206 -9.61 -0.29 -6.10
C HIS A 206 -9.67 0.82 -7.15
N ASP A 207 -10.76 1.58 -7.23
CA ASP A 207 -10.90 2.69 -8.19
C ASP A 207 -9.77 3.72 -8.04
N TRP A 208 -9.25 3.90 -6.83
CA TRP A 208 -8.10 4.79 -6.57
C TRP A 208 -6.81 4.36 -7.27
N LEU A 209 -6.64 3.07 -7.61
CA LEU A 209 -5.48 2.60 -8.38
C LEU A 209 -5.42 3.25 -9.76
N LYS A 210 -6.56 3.63 -10.34
CA LYS A 210 -6.64 4.34 -11.62
C LYS A 210 -6.04 5.75 -11.53
N LEU A 211 -5.92 6.29 -10.33
CA LEU A 211 -5.31 7.59 -10.07
C LEU A 211 -3.80 7.49 -9.91
N VAL A 212 -3.26 6.32 -9.58
CA VAL A 212 -1.83 6.13 -9.39
C VAL A 212 -1.12 6.14 -10.74
N PRO A 213 -0.21 7.10 -11.00
CA PRO A 213 0.48 7.19 -12.26
C PRO A 213 1.48 6.04 -12.40
N ASN A 214 1.56 5.50 -13.63
CA ASN A 214 2.59 4.55 -14.06
C ASN A 214 2.73 3.31 -13.16
N ILE A 215 1.63 2.72 -12.69
CA ILE A 215 1.69 1.43 -12.00
C ILE A 215 2.44 0.42 -12.87
N GLY A 216 3.58 -0.04 -12.38
CA GLY A 216 4.40 -1.10 -12.98
C GLY A 216 4.04 -2.47 -12.46
N LEU A 217 3.67 -2.56 -11.18
CA LEU A 217 3.37 -3.80 -10.49
C LEU A 217 2.39 -3.54 -9.33
N VAL A 218 1.44 -4.44 -9.15
CA VAL A 218 0.72 -4.63 -7.88
C VAL A 218 1.24 -5.92 -7.23
N ILE A 219 1.65 -5.85 -5.98
CA ILE A 219 1.87 -7.02 -5.12
C ILE A 219 0.58 -7.24 -4.35
N TYR A 220 -0.04 -8.42 -4.51
CA TYR A 220 -1.24 -8.80 -3.76
C TYR A 220 -0.85 -9.81 -2.67
N GLU A 221 -1.05 -9.44 -1.41
CA GLU A 221 -0.67 -10.20 -0.21
C GLU A 221 -1.87 -10.21 0.75
N TYR A 222 -2.78 -11.17 0.61
CA TYR A 222 -3.92 -11.32 1.51
C TYR A 222 -4.18 -12.79 1.75
N GLY A 223 -4.61 -13.11 2.97
CA GLY A 223 -5.16 -14.41 3.30
C GLY A 223 -4.98 -14.78 4.77
N GLN A 224 -4.10 -14.08 5.47
CA GLN A 224 -3.79 -14.37 6.88
C GLN A 224 -5.05 -14.26 7.73
N ASN A 225 -5.78 -13.15 7.57
CA ASN A 225 -7.01 -12.90 8.32
C ASN A 225 -8.24 -13.55 7.68
N ASP A 226 -8.13 -14.10 6.46
CA ASP A 226 -9.23 -14.80 5.78
C ASP A 226 -9.44 -16.23 6.28
N ILE A 227 -8.52 -16.74 7.11
CA ILE A 227 -8.50 -18.13 7.60
C ILE A 227 -9.76 -18.53 8.38
N ASP A 228 -10.41 -17.56 9.03
CA ASP A 228 -11.64 -17.75 9.81
C ASP A 228 -12.91 -17.64 8.96
N TYR A 229 -12.80 -17.36 7.67
CA TYR A 229 -13.93 -17.15 6.76
C TYR A 229 -14.10 -18.33 5.78
N PRO A 230 -15.31 -18.52 5.21
CA PRO A 230 -15.52 -19.53 4.19
C PRO A 230 -14.57 -19.35 3.00
N SER A 231 -13.80 -20.38 2.67
CA SER A 231 -12.84 -20.34 1.57
C SER A 231 -13.48 -20.01 0.20
N SER A 232 -14.78 -20.27 0.03
CA SER A 232 -15.53 -19.87 -1.17
C SER A 232 -15.67 -18.36 -1.28
N ARG A 233 -15.83 -17.64 -0.17
CA ARG A 233 -15.85 -16.18 -0.12
C ARG A 233 -14.48 -15.61 -0.47
N TYR A 234 -13.43 -16.14 0.14
CA TYR A 234 -12.04 -15.79 -0.21
C TYR A 234 -11.79 -15.97 -1.71
N ALA A 235 -12.16 -17.13 -2.27
CA ALA A 235 -12.01 -17.41 -3.70
C ALA A 235 -12.82 -16.45 -4.60
N ALA A 236 -14.01 -16.00 -4.17
CA ALA A 236 -14.81 -15.03 -4.91
C ALA A 236 -14.20 -13.62 -4.86
N ASN A 237 -13.70 -13.20 -3.69
CA ASN A 237 -13.04 -11.91 -3.52
C ASN A 237 -11.77 -11.82 -4.35
N VAL A 238 -10.86 -12.79 -4.25
CA VAL A 238 -9.61 -12.83 -5.04
C VAL A 238 -9.91 -12.82 -6.55
N GLU A 239 -10.94 -13.56 -6.98
CA GLU A 239 -11.38 -13.56 -8.38
C GLU A 239 -11.83 -12.16 -8.84
N SER A 240 -12.63 -11.47 -8.02
CA SER A 240 -13.10 -10.10 -8.29
C SER A 240 -11.94 -9.12 -8.45
N VAL A 241 -10.98 -9.13 -7.50
CA VAL A 241 -9.78 -8.28 -7.57
C VAL A 241 -8.95 -8.57 -8.81
N PHE A 242 -8.70 -9.85 -9.09
CA PHE A 242 -7.83 -10.22 -10.21
C PHE A 242 -8.47 -9.90 -11.56
N ALA A 243 -9.79 -10.02 -11.67
CA ALA A 243 -10.55 -9.60 -12.85
C ALA A 243 -10.40 -8.10 -13.10
N ASP A 244 -10.61 -7.28 -12.07
CA ASP A 244 -10.51 -5.82 -12.17
C ASP A 244 -9.09 -5.38 -12.56
N LEU A 245 -8.06 -5.89 -11.87
CA LEU A 245 -6.66 -5.60 -12.19
C LEU A 245 -6.26 -6.07 -13.60
N LYS A 246 -6.84 -7.20 -14.06
CA LYS A 246 -6.60 -7.72 -15.42
C LYS A 246 -7.19 -6.78 -16.46
N GLN A 247 -8.42 -6.33 -16.23
CA GLN A 247 -9.12 -5.40 -17.09
C GLN A 247 -8.40 -4.04 -17.15
N ALA A 248 -7.83 -3.58 -16.03
CA ALA A 248 -6.99 -2.38 -15.97
C ALA A 248 -5.61 -2.56 -16.63
N GLY A 249 -5.24 -3.77 -17.07
CA GLY A 249 -3.94 -4.04 -17.68
C GLY A 249 -2.77 -3.91 -16.71
N VAL A 250 -3.03 -4.03 -15.41
CA VAL A 250 -2.02 -3.88 -14.35
C VAL A 250 -1.32 -5.23 -14.13
N PRO A 251 0.02 -5.29 -14.20
CA PRO A 251 0.75 -6.49 -13.82
C PRO A 251 0.60 -6.76 -12.32
N VAL A 252 0.26 -8.00 -11.96
CA VAL A 252 0.11 -8.43 -10.57
C VAL A 252 1.13 -9.53 -10.26
N LEU A 253 1.76 -9.46 -9.08
CA LEU A 253 2.49 -10.54 -8.46
C LEU A 253 1.74 -10.94 -7.19
N VAL A 254 1.37 -12.21 -7.10
CA VAL A 254 0.64 -12.75 -5.95
C VAL A 254 1.65 -13.32 -4.97
N LEU A 255 1.61 -12.84 -3.74
CA LEU A 255 2.45 -13.31 -2.64
C LEU A 255 1.55 -13.98 -1.60
N ALA A 256 1.61 -15.31 -1.53
CA ALA A 256 1.09 -16.05 -0.38
C ALA A 256 2.12 -15.95 0.75
N ALA A 257 1.74 -15.27 1.83
CA ALA A 257 2.55 -15.02 3.02
C ALA A 257 1.80 -15.34 4.32
N GLU A 258 0.77 -16.17 4.27
CA GLU A 258 -0.09 -16.48 5.41
C GLU A 258 0.62 -17.40 6.42
N TRP A 259 1.06 -16.88 7.57
CA TRP A 259 1.80 -17.65 8.58
C TRP A 259 1.20 -17.67 9.99
N GLY A 260 1.80 -18.51 10.83
CA GLY A 260 1.55 -18.52 12.26
C GLY A 260 1.10 -19.84 12.89
N LYS A 261 0.81 -19.79 14.17
CA LYS A 261 0.29 -20.89 15.00
C LYS A 261 -1.24 -20.95 15.00
N GLN A 262 -1.92 -20.06 14.27
CA GLN A 262 -3.36 -19.82 14.42
C GLN A 262 -4.24 -21.05 14.17
N THR A 263 -5.31 -21.10 14.97
CA THR A 263 -6.18 -22.22 15.35
C THR A 263 -7.30 -22.55 14.36
N CYS A 264 -7.01 -22.64 13.06
CA CYS A 264 -7.77 -23.64 12.29
C CYS A 264 -7.09 -24.97 12.63
N GLY A 265 -7.82 -25.92 13.22
CA GLY A 265 -7.25 -27.07 13.94
C GLY A 265 -6.31 -28.01 13.15
N THR A 266 -5.93 -27.70 11.91
CA THR A 266 -4.94 -28.41 11.08
C THR A 266 -4.33 -27.46 10.02
N ASN A 267 -3.11 -27.75 9.54
CA ASN A 267 -2.46 -27.09 8.38
C ASN A 267 -3.33 -27.01 7.11
N SER A 268 -4.38 -27.84 7.02
CA SER A 268 -5.22 -27.99 5.84
C SER A 268 -5.99 -26.73 5.41
N CYS A 269 -6.29 -25.81 6.33
CA CYS A 269 -6.99 -24.57 5.98
C CYS A 269 -6.09 -23.57 5.24
N ARG A 270 -4.80 -23.52 5.57
CA ARG A 270 -3.82 -22.65 4.90
C ARG A 270 -3.48 -23.16 3.52
N ASP A 271 -3.14 -24.44 3.44
CA ASP A 271 -2.90 -25.12 2.15
C ASP A 271 -4.07 -24.88 1.18
N LYS A 272 -5.30 -24.78 1.71
CA LYS A 272 -6.49 -24.45 0.94
C LYS A 272 -6.52 -23.00 0.45
N LEU A 273 -6.20 -22.00 1.27
CA LEU A 273 -6.14 -20.60 0.85
C LEU A 273 -5.01 -20.37 -0.15
N ASP A 274 -3.81 -20.90 0.13
CA ASP A 274 -2.67 -20.93 -0.78
C ASP A 274 -3.03 -21.56 -2.13
N TRP A 275 -3.71 -22.70 -2.09
CA TRP A 275 -4.17 -23.37 -3.30
C TRP A 275 -5.15 -22.49 -4.06
N ILE A 276 -6.10 -21.85 -3.39
CA ILE A 276 -7.02 -20.89 -4.02
C ILE A 276 -6.24 -19.75 -4.69
N LEU A 277 -5.33 -19.07 -3.98
CA LEU A 277 -4.50 -18.00 -4.55
C LEU A 277 -3.73 -18.48 -5.77
N LYS A 278 -3.07 -19.64 -5.67
CA LYS A 278 -2.32 -20.24 -6.77
C LYS A 278 -3.21 -20.52 -7.99
N GLN A 279 -4.40 -21.09 -7.79
CA GLN A 279 -5.34 -21.37 -8.89
C GLN A 279 -5.83 -20.07 -9.53
N LYS A 280 -6.13 -19.03 -8.74
CA LYS A 280 -6.55 -17.73 -9.28
C LYS A 280 -5.42 -17.04 -10.01
N ALA A 281 -4.21 -17.02 -9.45
CA ALA A 281 -3.03 -16.46 -10.10
C ALA A 281 -2.77 -17.14 -11.45
N LEU A 282 -2.83 -18.48 -11.49
CA LEU A 282 -2.70 -19.26 -12.72
C LEU A 282 -3.77 -18.89 -13.75
N LYS A 283 -5.04 -18.81 -13.35
CA LYS A 283 -6.16 -18.44 -14.23
C LYS A 283 -5.96 -17.07 -14.89
N TYR A 284 -5.43 -16.09 -14.15
CA TYR A 284 -5.23 -14.72 -14.64
C TYR A 284 -3.86 -14.49 -15.29
N GLY A 285 -2.97 -15.49 -15.24
CA GLY A 285 -1.61 -15.41 -15.76
C GLY A 285 -0.69 -14.54 -14.91
N TYR A 286 -0.92 -14.49 -13.59
CA TYR A 286 -0.11 -13.76 -12.63
C TYR A 286 0.96 -14.70 -12.01
N PRO A 287 2.21 -14.25 -11.87
CA PRO A 287 3.19 -14.94 -11.07
C PRO A 287 2.70 -15.14 -9.63
N PHE A 288 3.00 -16.31 -9.08
CA PHE A 288 2.64 -16.69 -7.72
C PHE A 288 3.91 -17.06 -6.96
N LEU A 289 4.15 -16.37 -5.85
CA LEU A 289 5.21 -16.67 -4.89
C LEU A 289 4.57 -17.20 -3.62
N ASN A 290 5.08 -18.33 -3.16
CA ASN A 290 4.66 -18.92 -1.89
C ASN A 290 5.87 -19.02 -0.98
N ILE A 291 5.89 -18.17 0.04
CA ILE A 291 6.98 -18.15 1.02
C ILE A 291 6.98 -19.43 1.89
N HIS A 292 5.86 -20.17 2.02
CA HIS A 292 5.78 -21.45 2.75
C HIS A 292 6.74 -22.48 2.18
N SER A 293 6.89 -22.49 0.85
CA SER A 293 7.85 -23.37 0.18
C SER A 293 9.32 -23.12 0.60
N ARG A 294 9.60 -21.95 1.21
CA ARG A 294 10.94 -21.52 1.61
C ARG A 294 11.17 -21.66 3.11
N TRP A 295 10.19 -21.28 3.91
CA TRP A 295 10.32 -21.28 5.37
C TRP A 295 9.97 -22.62 6.00
N GLY A 296 9.07 -23.40 5.39
CA GLY A 296 8.63 -24.71 5.88
C GLY A 296 7.41 -24.63 6.81
N SER A 297 7.40 -25.41 7.89
CA SER A 297 6.37 -25.29 8.94
C SER A 297 6.59 -24.04 9.82
N PHE A 298 5.62 -23.72 10.68
CA PHE A 298 5.80 -22.67 11.69
C PHE A 298 6.99 -22.96 12.61
N GLU A 299 7.13 -24.20 13.09
CA GLU A 299 8.25 -24.62 13.94
C GLU A 299 9.59 -24.47 13.22
N GLU A 300 9.66 -24.86 11.94
CA GLU A 300 10.88 -24.74 11.13
C GLU A 300 11.24 -23.28 10.86
N GLY A 301 10.27 -22.44 10.48
CA GLY A 301 10.48 -21.01 10.28
C GLY A 301 10.82 -20.27 11.57
N ASN A 302 10.19 -20.64 12.69
CA ASN A 302 10.45 -20.04 14.00
C ASN A 302 11.84 -20.44 14.52
N ALA A 303 12.29 -21.67 14.26
CA ALA A 303 13.67 -22.08 14.56
C ALA A 303 14.72 -21.30 13.75
N LYS A 304 14.35 -20.80 12.56
CA LYS A 304 15.19 -19.88 11.75
C LYS A 304 15.08 -18.42 12.18
N GLY A 305 14.22 -18.11 13.15
CA GLY A 305 14.00 -16.75 13.65
C GLY A 305 13.16 -15.88 12.73
N PHE A 306 12.41 -16.44 11.78
CA PHE A 306 11.60 -15.66 10.83
C PHE A 306 10.31 -15.09 11.43
N PHE A 307 9.95 -15.51 12.65
CA PHE A 307 8.73 -15.11 13.35
C PHE A 307 9.04 -14.16 14.49
N LEU A 308 8.31 -13.05 14.56
CA LEU A 308 8.29 -12.17 15.73
C LEU A 308 7.33 -12.70 16.78
N ASP A 309 6.16 -13.13 16.33
CA ASP A 309 5.12 -13.73 17.16
C ASP A 309 4.55 -14.97 16.47
N SER A 310 3.37 -15.42 16.90
CA SER A 310 2.75 -16.59 16.31
C SER A 310 2.10 -16.35 14.96
N ILE A 311 2.34 -15.26 14.24
CA ILE A 311 1.73 -14.91 12.94
C ILE A 311 2.73 -14.14 12.09
N HIS A 312 3.31 -13.10 12.66
CA HIS A 312 3.95 -12.04 11.92
C HIS A 312 5.46 -12.25 11.75
N PRO A 313 6.02 -11.78 10.63
CA PRO A 313 7.45 -11.86 10.39
C PRO A 313 8.25 -11.05 11.41
N SER A 314 9.42 -11.56 11.79
CA SER A 314 10.48 -10.76 12.40
C SER A 314 11.21 -9.95 11.33
N GLU A 315 12.14 -9.08 11.74
CA GLU A 315 13.04 -8.40 10.79
C GLU A 315 13.78 -9.40 9.86
N ALA A 316 14.21 -10.55 10.39
CA ALA A 316 14.84 -11.59 9.60
C ALA A 316 13.86 -12.22 8.59
N GLY A 317 12.60 -12.42 8.99
CA GLY A 317 11.53 -12.87 8.10
C GLY A 317 11.26 -11.85 6.99
N ASP A 318 11.10 -10.58 7.34
CA ASP A 318 10.87 -9.49 6.38
C ASP A 318 11.99 -9.39 5.35
N ARG A 319 13.26 -9.46 5.77
CA ARG A 319 14.42 -9.48 4.87
C ARG A 319 14.39 -10.70 3.94
N ASP A 320 13.96 -11.86 4.43
CA ASP A 320 13.88 -13.07 3.61
C ASP A 320 12.73 -13.01 2.58
N ILE A 321 11.57 -12.47 2.96
CA ILE A 321 10.46 -12.17 2.02
C ILE A 321 10.96 -11.23 0.91
N THR A 322 11.65 -10.15 1.29
CA THR A 322 12.26 -9.23 0.33
C THR A 322 13.22 -9.93 -0.60
N GLN A 323 14.13 -10.76 -0.08
CA GLN A 323 15.08 -11.51 -0.89
C GLN A 323 14.35 -12.44 -1.87
N PHE A 324 13.26 -13.08 -1.44
CA PHE A 324 12.45 -13.93 -2.29
C PHE A 324 11.74 -13.15 -3.41
N LEU A 325 11.20 -11.97 -3.10
CA LEU A 325 10.62 -11.06 -4.09
C LEU A 325 11.67 -10.60 -5.11
N ILE A 326 12.81 -10.11 -4.63
CA ILE A 326 13.90 -9.63 -5.48
C ILE A 326 14.42 -10.74 -6.38
N THR A 327 14.71 -11.92 -5.85
CA THR A 327 15.25 -13.02 -6.66
C THR A 327 14.23 -13.57 -7.66
N SER A 328 12.94 -13.50 -7.34
CA SER A 328 11.87 -13.92 -8.25
C SER A 328 11.67 -12.93 -9.40
N ILE A 329 11.80 -11.63 -9.13
CA ILE A 329 11.67 -10.59 -10.16
C ILE A 329 12.97 -10.47 -10.98
N PHE A 330 14.12 -10.63 -10.32
CA PHE A 330 15.48 -10.51 -10.87
C PHE A 330 16.31 -11.78 -10.60
N PRO A 331 16.08 -12.88 -11.34
CA PRO A 331 16.75 -14.16 -11.10
C PRO A 331 18.27 -14.16 -11.35
N HIS A 332 18.80 -13.14 -12.04
CA HIS A 332 20.24 -12.93 -12.23
C HIS A 332 20.81 -11.87 -11.27
N GLY A 333 20.07 -11.59 -10.20
CA GLY A 333 20.37 -10.53 -9.27
C GLY A 333 19.94 -9.15 -9.78
N ILE A 334 19.92 -8.22 -8.83
CA ILE A 334 19.97 -6.80 -9.11
C ILE A 334 21.40 -6.53 -9.59
N GLY A 335 21.70 -6.80 -10.88
CA GLY A 335 23.06 -6.60 -11.41
C GLY A 335 23.65 -5.25 -11.00
N ASN A 336 24.91 -5.28 -10.56
CA ASN A 336 25.71 -4.10 -10.20
C ASN A 336 25.81 -3.11 -11.36
#